data_AF-A0A948W093-F1
#
_entry.id   AF-A0A948W093-F1
#
_cell.length_a   1.000
_cell.length_b   1.000
_cell.length_c   1.000
_cell.angle_alpha   90.00
_cell.angle_beta   90.00
_cell.angle_gamma   90.00
#
_symmetry.space_group_name_H-M   'P 1'
#
loop_
_entity.id
_entity.type
_entity.pdbx_description
1 polymer ?
#
loop_
_entity_poly.entity_id
_entity_poly.type
_entity_poly.pdbx_seq_one_letter_code
_entity_poly.pdbx_strand_id
1 'polypeptide(L)'
;MPLLAIFLASLTFLAGCRPPQVSQADITVNIHADGTTLPISIPAGSTVQQAITAAGITLGNLDRLDPPGYTVLSGGDSVRVQRVREEFDTRQVVIPFEHQEQRSELLPVGETRLIQAGQNGLKELTYRHVYEDGVESSSSVVKEVILQPPTPEIVMLGVQAPFAPLPIPGKLVYLAGGNAWLMEDSTA
;
A
#
# COMPACT_ATOMS: atom_id res chain seq x y z
N MET A 1 4.17 69.59 -73.71
CA MET A 1 3.41 68.78 -72.75
C MET A 1 4.39 67.87 -72.02
N PRO A 2 4.30 67.80 -70.69
CA PRO A 2 5.40 67.53 -69.74
C PRO A 2 5.73 66.03 -69.71
N LEU A 3 6.82 65.51 -69.12
CA LEU A 3 6.96 65.37 -67.67
C LEU A 3 8.33 64.74 -67.35
N LEU A 4 8.97 65.28 -66.32
CA LEU A 4 9.70 64.53 -65.28
C LEU A 4 11.15 64.08 -65.53
N ALA A 5 12.09 64.97 -65.23
CA ALA A 5 13.42 64.57 -64.79
C ALA A 5 13.96 65.61 -63.79
N ILE A 6 14.56 65.12 -62.71
CA ILE A 6 15.49 65.82 -61.79
C ILE A 6 14.84 66.60 -60.64
N PHE A 7 14.67 65.93 -59.49
CA PHE A 7 14.81 66.51 -58.14
C PHE A 7 15.21 65.37 -57.19
N LEU A 8 16.51 65.11 -57.06
CA LEU A 8 17.35 65.52 -55.93
C LEU A 8 17.13 64.65 -54.68
N ALA A 9 18.10 63.75 -54.49
CA ALA A 9 18.22 62.80 -53.42
C ALA A 9 18.43 63.47 -52.06
N SER A 10 17.63 63.09 -51.05
CA SER A 10 17.98 63.20 -49.63
C SER A 10 17.30 62.11 -48.81
N LEU A 11 17.61 60.85 -49.13
CA LEU A 11 17.25 59.72 -48.27
C LEU A 11 18.30 59.62 -47.15
N THR A 12 18.03 60.32 -46.05
CA THR A 12 18.83 60.32 -44.83
C THR A 12 18.85 58.90 -44.23
N PHE A 13 19.98 58.22 -44.42
CA PHE A 13 20.34 57.02 -43.68
C PHE A 13 20.51 57.38 -42.20
N LEU A 14 19.43 57.25 -41.41
CA LEU A 14 19.54 57.12 -39.97
C LEU A 14 20.17 55.76 -39.67
N ALA A 15 21.50 55.72 -39.67
CA ALA A 15 22.28 54.64 -39.08
C ALA A 15 22.09 54.70 -37.57
N GLY A 16 20.98 54.14 -37.08
CA GLY A 16 20.80 53.87 -35.67
C GLY A 16 21.85 52.85 -35.25
N CYS A 17 22.73 53.23 -34.34
CA CYS A 17 23.59 52.29 -33.63
C CYS A 17 22.69 51.28 -32.91
N ARG A 18 22.56 50.08 -33.46
CA ARG A 18 21.93 48.96 -32.76
C ARG A 18 22.84 48.65 -31.55
N PRO A 19 22.35 48.73 -30.31
CA PRO A 19 23.14 48.31 -29.16
C PRO A 19 23.57 46.85 -29.36
N PRO A 20 24.77 46.45 -28.89
CA PRO A 20 25.24 45.08 -29.02
C PRO A 20 24.20 44.16 -28.40
N GLN A 21 23.63 43.27 -29.21
CA GLN A 21 22.81 42.18 -28.69
C GLN A 21 23.72 41.32 -27.82
N VAL A 22 23.49 41.37 -26.51
CA VAL A 22 23.91 40.32 -25.60
C VAL A 22 23.12 39.08 -26.05
N SER A 23 23.66 38.34 -27.01
CA SER A 23 23.23 36.97 -27.24
C SER A 23 23.59 36.23 -25.98
N GLN A 24 22.60 35.96 -25.12
CA GLN A 24 22.74 34.94 -24.11
C GLN A 24 23.24 33.70 -24.86
N ALA A 25 24.43 33.23 -24.52
CA ALA A 25 24.99 32.06 -25.18
C ALA A 25 24.00 30.91 -24.99
N ASP A 26 23.64 30.23 -26.07
CA ASP A 26 22.85 29.02 -25.98
C ASP A 26 23.70 27.95 -25.30
N ILE A 27 23.15 27.31 -24.27
CA ILE A 27 23.77 26.20 -23.56
C ILE A 27 23.15 24.89 -24.06
N THR A 28 24.02 23.89 -24.24
CA THR A 28 23.57 22.53 -24.54
C THR A 28 23.48 21.74 -23.24
N VAL A 29 22.34 21.10 -23.02
CA VAL A 29 22.05 20.28 -21.84
C VAL A 29 21.55 18.91 -22.31
N ASN A 30 21.93 17.85 -21.59
CA ASN A 30 21.48 16.49 -21.88
C ASN A 30 20.31 16.12 -20.98
N ILE A 31 19.16 15.77 -21.57
CA ILE A 31 18.00 15.28 -20.83
C ILE A 31 17.90 13.77 -21.01
N HIS A 32 17.97 13.03 -19.91
CA HIS A 32 17.73 11.60 -19.85
C HIS A 32 16.27 11.35 -19.47
N ALA A 33 15.48 10.85 -20.41
CA ALA A 33 14.07 10.50 -20.20
C ALA A 33 13.73 9.22 -20.98
N ASP A 34 12.95 8.33 -20.35
CA ASP A 34 12.39 7.14 -20.98
C ASP A 34 13.47 6.23 -21.62
N GLY A 35 14.66 6.17 -21.00
CA GLY A 35 15.82 5.41 -21.48
C GLY A 35 16.60 6.05 -22.63
N THR A 36 16.22 7.26 -23.06
CA THR A 36 16.88 7.99 -24.16
C THR A 36 17.54 9.27 -23.66
N THR A 37 18.60 9.72 -24.36
CA THR A 37 19.28 10.98 -24.06
C THR A 37 18.99 11.98 -25.18
N LEU A 38 18.37 13.10 -24.82
CA LEU A 38 17.96 14.15 -25.74
C LEU A 38 18.81 15.41 -25.47
N PRO A 39 19.71 15.78 -26.38
CA PRO A 39 20.40 17.06 -26.28
C PRO A 39 19.45 18.20 -26.66
N ILE A 40 19.31 19.20 -25.80
CA ILE A 40 18.50 20.40 -26.06
C ILE A 40 19.36 21.67 -25.96
N SER A 41 19.08 22.63 -26.83
CA SER A 41 19.72 23.95 -26.82
C SER A 41 18.74 24.97 -26.23
N ILE A 42 19.12 25.58 -25.11
CA ILE A 42 18.30 26.56 -24.38
C ILE A 42 19.14 27.79 -24.01
N PRO A 43 18.53 28.97 -23.78
CA PRO A 43 19.28 30.15 -23.35
C PRO A 43 19.98 29.91 -22.01
N ALA A 44 21.21 30.44 -21.86
CA ALA A 44 21.91 30.41 -20.57
C ALA A 44 21.05 31.03 -19.45
N GLY A 45 20.96 30.34 -18.31
CA GLY A 45 20.14 30.75 -17.17
C GLY A 45 18.72 30.19 -17.15
N SER A 46 18.34 29.36 -18.13
CA SER A 46 17.09 28.60 -18.08
C SER A 46 17.08 27.57 -16.94
N THR A 47 15.88 27.26 -16.44
CA THR A 47 15.71 26.23 -15.40
C THR A 47 15.46 24.85 -15.98
N VAL A 48 15.64 23.81 -15.16
CA VAL A 48 15.29 22.43 -15.52
C VAL A 48 13.85 22.32 -16.04
N GLN A 49 12.89 22.96 -15.38
CA GLN A 49 11.48 22.93 -15.81
C GLN A 49 11.29 23.50 -17.23
N GLN A 50 12.01 24.58 -17.56
CA GLN A 50 11.97 25.18 -18.89
C GLN A 50 12.61 24.26 -19.93
N ALA A 51 13.73 23.61 -19.59
CA ALA A 51 14.40 22.66 -20.47
C ALA A 51 13.51 21.46 -20.81
N ILE A 52 12.83 20.88 -19.80
CA ILE A 52 11.88 19.77 -19.99
C ILE A 52 10.70 20.19 -20.87
N THR A 53 10.16 21.39 -20.65
CA THR A 53 9.04 21.92 -21.46
C THR A 53 9.49 22.19 -22.91
N ALA A 54 10.69 22.72 -23.11
CA ALA A 54 11.28 22.97 -24.43
C ALA A 54 11.59 21.66 -25.18
N ALA A 55 11.92 20.59 -24.45
CA ALA A 55 12.08 19.24 -25.01
C ALA A 55 10.74 18.54 -25.34
N GLY A 56 9.59 19.16 -25.03
CA GLY A 56 8.26 18.59 -25.27
C GLY A 56 7.90 17.42 -24.36
N ILE A 57 8.63 17.22 -23.26
CA ILE A 57 8.40 16.15 -22.30
C ILE A 57 7.34 16.61 -21.29
N THR A 58 6.21 15.93 -21.26
CA THR A 58 5.18 16.16 -20.23
C THR A 58 5.48 15.32 -19.00
N LEU A 59 5.58 15.96 -17.83
CA LEU A 59 5.80 15.30 -16.56
C LEU A 59 4.47 14.82 -15.97
N GLY A 60 4.45 13.60 -15.44
CA GLY A 60 3.37 13.12 -14.59
C GLY A 60 3.42 13.74 -13.19
N ASN A 61 2.34 13.59 -12.43
CA ASN A 61 2.22 14.16 -11.08
C ASN A 61 3.25 13.59 -10.08
N LEU A 62 3.73 12.36 -10.31
CA LEU A 62 4.66 11.66 -9.43
C LEU A 62 6.09 11.62 -9.99
N ASP A 63 6.30 12.08 -11.23
CA ASP A 63 7.61 12.07 -11.86
C ASP A 63 8.58 12.94 -11.07
N ARG A 64 9.83 12.47 -10.96
CA ARG A 64 10.89 13.16 -10.25
C ARG A 64 11.93 13.67 -11.24
N LEU A 65 12.47 14.85 -10.94
CA LEU A 65 13.55 15.46 -11.68
C LEU A 65 14.80 15.50 -10.82
N ASP A 66 15.92 15.09 -11.41
CA ASP A 66 17.24 15.23 -10.82
C ASP A 66 18.18 15.92 -11.83
N PRO A 67 18.62 17.17 -11.59
CA PRO A 67 18.33 18.02 -10.44
C PRO A 67 16.87 18.54 -10.37
N PRO A 68 16.43 19.15 -9.26
CA PRO A 68 15.08 19.70 -9.10
C PRO A 68 14.70 20.73 -10.18
N GLY A 69 13.41 20.81 -10.52
CA GLY A 69 12.88 21.66 -11.62
C GLY A 69 13.22 23.16 -11.55
N TYR A 70 13.50 23.69 -10.36
CA TYR A 70 13.84 25.09 -10.13
C TYR A 70 15.35 25.38 -10.24
N THR A 71 16.19 24.36 -10.41
CA THR A 71 17.63 24.55 -10.57
C THR A 71 17.93 25.20 -11.92
N VAL A 72 18.87 26.14 -11.91
CA VAL A 72 19.34 26.84 -13.11
C VAL A 72 20.40 25.98 -13.77
N LEU A 73 20.26 25.76 -15.08
CA LEU A 73 21.15 24.92 -15.85
C LEU A 73 22.34 25.70 -16.39
N SER A 74 23.49 25.03 -16.42
CA SER A 74 24.73 25.45 -17.05
C SER A 74 25.07 24.55 -18.24
N GLY A 75 25.95 25.02 -19.12
CA GLY A 75 26.36 24.26 -20.29
C GLY A 75 27.04 22.94 -19.92
N GLY A 76 26.53 21.83 -20.45
CA GLY A 76 27.02 20.48 -20.19
C GLY A 76 26.31 19.74 -19.05
N ASP A 77 25.33 20.35 -18.38
CA ASP A 77 24.57 19.69 -17.31
C ASP A 77 23.74 18.51 -17.86
N SER A 78 23.46 17.55 -16.97
CA SER A 78 22.58 16.41 -17.23
C SER A 78 21.34 16.48 -16.35
N VAL A 79 20.16 16.38 -16.95
CA VAL A 79 18.88 16.29 -16.26
C VAL A 79 18.35 14.88 -16.43
N ARG A 80 17.98 14.22 -15.35
CA ARG A 80 17.29 12.94 -15.36
C ARG A 80 15.82 13.11 -15.00
N VAL A 81 14.96 12.56 -15.84
CA VAL A 81 13.54 12.38 -15.56
C VAL A 81 13.34 10.95 -15.08
N GLN A 82 12.93 10.78 -13.83
CA GLN A 82 12.55 9.50 -13.28
C GLN A 82 11.04 9.36 -13.34
N ARG A 83 10.55 8.38 -14.11
CA ARG A 83 9.10 8.14 -14.27
C ARG A 83 8.59 7.35 -13.08
N VAL A 84 7.59 7.87 -12.37
CA VAL A 84 7.01 7.18 -11.21
C VAL A 84 5.53 6.93 -11.46
N ARG A 85 5.12 5.65 -11.38
CA ARG A 85 3.70 5.25 -11.43
C ARG A 85 3.31 4.46 -10.20
N GLU A 86 2.07 4.64 -9.77
CA GLU A 86 1.45 3.83 -8.73
C GLU A 86 0.32 3.00 -9.34
N GLU A 87 0.23 1.73 -8.95
CA GLU A 87 -0.87 0.85 -9.29
C GLU A 87 -1.46 0.23 -8.03
N PHE A 88 -2.78 0.02 -8.05
CA PHE A 88 -3.50 -0.59 -6.93
C PHE A 88 -4.11 -1.90 -7.37
N ASP A 89 -3.85 -2.96 -6.59
CA ASP A 89 -4.38 -4.30 -6.80
C ASP A 89 -5.13 -4.75 -5.54
N THR A 90 -6.25 -5.45 -5.71
CA THR A 90 -7.03 -5.98 -4.60
C THR A 90 -7.01 -7.50 -4.59
N ARG A 91 -6.72 -8.08 -3.44
CA ARG A 91 -6.67 -9.53 -3.27
C ARG A 91 -7.48 -9.98 -2.07
N GLN A 92 -8.29 -11.01 -2.28
CA GLN A 92 -8.99 -11.67 -1.19
C GLN A 92 -8.09 -12.75 -0.57
N VAL A 93 -8.00 -12.73 0.75
CA VAL A 93 -7.19 -13.65 1.55
C VAL A 93 -8.08 -14.26 2.63
N VAL A 94 -8.00 -15.59 2.76
CA VAL A 94 -8.73 -16.35 3.76
C VAL A 94 -8.17 -16.03 5.15
N ILE A 95 -9.06 -15.82 6.11
CA ILE A 95 -8.72 -15.73 7.54
C ILE A 95 -9.05 -17.08 8.17
N PRO A 96 -8.05 -17.88 8.60
CA PRO A 96 -8.31 -19.15 9.25
C PRO A 96 -9.18 -18.97 10.51
N PHE A 97 -10.08 -19.92 10.77
CA PHE A 97 -10.75 -19.98 12.06
C PHE A 97 -9.81 -20.47 13.16
N GLU A 98 -10.13 -20.11 14.41
CA GLU A 98 -9.43 -20.62 15.59
C GLU A 98 -10.12 -21.87 16.14
N HIS A 99 -9.35 -22.78 16.71
CA HIS A 99 -9.87 -23.94 17.42
C HIS A 99 -9.91 -23.66 18.92
N GLN A 100 -11.06 -23.86 19.55
CA GLN A 100 -11.30 -23.61 20.97
C GLN A 100 -11.86 -24.85 21.66
N GLU A 101 -11.27 -25.19 22.80
CA GLU A 101 -11.71 -26.31 23.63
C GLU A 101 -12.43 -25.79 24.87
N GLN A 102 -13.60 -26.36 25.17
CA GLN A 102 -14.39 -26.04 26.35
C GLN A 102 -14.59 -27.28 27.23
N ARG A 103 -14.10 -27.24 28.47
CA ARG A 103 -14.26 -28.36 29.41
C ARG A 103 -15.67 -28.40 29.99
N SER A 104 -16.24 -29.59 30.09
CA SER A 104 -17.59 -29.80 30.60
C SER A 104 -17.69 -31.02 31.50
N GLU A 105 -18.33 -30.85 32.66
CA GLU A 105 -18.70 -31.93 33.58
C GLU A 105 -19.96 -32.67 33.13
N LEU A 106 -20.60 -32.23 32.04
CA LEU A 106 -21.76 -32.92 31.44
C LEU A 106 -21.34 -34.11 30.55
N LEU A 107 -20.06 -34.21 30.23
CA LEU A 107 -19.51 -35.28 29.40
C LEU A 107 -18.49 -36.10 30.20
N PRO A 108 -18.54 -37.44 30.13
CA PRO A 108 -17.51 -38.32 30.66
C PRO A 108 -16.13 -37.97 30.14
N VAL A 109 -15.12 -38.17 30.98
CA VAL A 109 -13.72 -37.99 30.57
C VAL A 109 -13.40 -38.81 29.31
N GLY A 110 -12.76 -38.17 28.33
CA GLY A 110 -12.40 -38.79 27.05
C GLY A 110 -13.47 -38.68 25.96
N GLU A 111 -14.69 -38.24 26.28
CA GLU A 111 -15.69 -37.88 25.28
C GLU A 111 -15.48 -36.45 24.78
N THR A 112 -15.67 -36.27 23.47
CA THR A 112 -15.59 -34.96 22.82
C THR A 112 -16.83 -34.72 21.98
N ARG A 113 -17.33 -33.47 22.00
CA ARG A 113 -18.49 -33.09 21.19
C ARG A 113 -18.25 -31.77 20.49
N LEU A 114 -18.42 -31.74 19.17
CA LEU A 114 -18.42 -30.51 18.41
C LEU A 114 -19.67 -29.69 18.76
N ILE A 115 -19.47 -28.46 19.25
CA ILE A 115 -20.53 -27.52 19.63
C ILE A 115 -20.77 -26.52 18.51
N GLN A 116 -19.69 -26.03 17.91
CA GLN A 116 -19.74 -25.08 16.80
C GLN A 116 -18.69 -25.45 15.77
N ALA A 117 -19.09 -25.64 14.53
CA ALA A 117 -18.15 -25.83 13.42
C ALA A 117 -17.41 -24.51 13.13
N GLY A 118 -16.10 -24.59 12.92
CA GLY A 118 -15.31 -23.45 12.49
C GLY A 118 -15.63 -23.03 11.07
N GLN A 119 -15.61 -21.72 10.81
CA GLN A 119 -15.75 -21.17 9.47
C GLN A 119 -14.67 -20.12 9.25
N ASN A 120 -13.89 -20.30 8.19
CA ASN A 120 -12.90 -19.31 7.82
C ASN A 120 -13.58 -17.98 7.47
N GLY A 121 -12.93 -16.89 7.85
CA GLY A 121 -13.28 -15.56 7.39
C GLY A 121 -12.62 -15.24 6.05
N LEU A 122 -12.88 -14.02 5.59
CA LEU A 122 -12.35 -13.48 4.35
C LEU A 122 -12.00 -12.01 4.57
N LYS A 123 -10.79 -11.63 4.17
CA LYS A 123 -10.40 -10.21 4.08
C LYS A 123 -9.95 -9.85 2.68
N GLU A 124 -10.10 -8.58 2.35
CA GLU A 124 -9.57 -7.95 1.15
C GLU A 124 -8.38 -7.08 1.54
N LEU A 125 -7.26 -7.27 0.85
CA LEU A 125 -6.06 -6.46 0.97
C LEU A 125 -5.90 -5.64 -0.30
N THR A 126 -5.73 -4.33 -0.16
CA THR A 126 -5.32 -3.46 -1.27
C THR A 126 -3.82 -3.26 -1.21
N TYR A 127 -3.13 -3.70 -2.26
CA TYR A 127 -1.71 -3.50 -2.47
C TYR A 127 -1.50 -2.21 -3.28
N ARG A 128 -0.49 -1.44 -2.91
CA ARG A 128 0.06 -0.36 -3.73
C ARG A 128 1.41 -0.80 -4.27
N HIS A 129 1.52 -0.83 -5.59
CA HIS A 129 2.75 -1.09 -6.32
C HIS A 129 3.30 0.25 -6.83
N VAL A 130 4.55 0.56 -6.50
CA VAL A 130 5.26 1.74 -7.01
C VAL A 130 6.27 1.25 -8.03
N TYR A 131 6.28 1.87 -9.20
CA TYR A 131 7.26 1.59 -10.24
C TYR A 131 8.05 2.83 -10.58
N GLU A 132 9.36 2.68 -10.71
CA GLU A 132 10.31 3.70 -11.14
C GLU A 132 10.95 3.27 -12.46
N ASP A 133 10.86 4.11 -13.50
CA ASP A 133 11.34 3.80 -14.85
C ASP A 133 10.79 2.45 -15.40
N GLY A 134 9.55 2.11 -15.01
CA GLY A 134 8.86 0.88 -15.40
C GLY A 134 9.14 -0.33 -14.51
N VAL A 135 10.16 -0.29 -13.65
CA VAL A 135 10.56 -1.36 -12.75
C VAL A 135 9.88 -1.22 -11.40
N GLU A 136 9.35 -2.30 -10.84
CA GLU A 136 8.71 -2.27 -9.53
C GLU A 136 9.75 -1.99 -8.44
N SER A 137 9.59 -0.87 -7.74
CA SER A 137 10.48 -0.45 -6.66
C SER A 137 9.94 -0.87 -5.29
N SER A 138 8.61 -0.93 -5.12
CA SER A 138 8.00 -1.36 -3.87
C SER A 138 6.59 -1.90 -4.05
N SER A 139 6.22 -2.85 -3.18
CA SER A 139 4.85 -3.34 -3.00
C SER A 139 4.51 -3.34 -1.53
N SER A 140 3.39 -2.73 -1.15
CA SER A 140 2.93 -2.75 0.25
C SER A 140 1.41 -2.78 0.35
N VAL A 141 0.90 -3.39 1.43
CA VAL A 141 -0.53 -3.33 1.75
C VAL A 141 -0.83 -1.94 2.32
N VAL A 142 -1.76 -1.22 1.68
CA VAL A 142 -2.19 0.12 2.09
C VAL A 142 -3.57 0.14 2.72
N LYS A 143 -4.35 -0.95 2.54
CA LYS A 143 -5.68 -1.09 3.12
C LYS A 143 -5.97 -2.56 3.38
N GLU A 144 -6.61 -2.82 4.51
CA GLU A 144 -7.15 -4.13 4.88
C GLU A 144 -8.62 -3.95 5.28
N VAL A 145 -9.49 -4.80 4.74
CA VAL A 145 -10.93 -4.82 5.05
C VAL A 145 -11.36 -6.25 5.31
N ILE A 146 -11.95 -6.51 6.48
CA ILE A 146 -12.57 -7.81 6.78
C ILE A 146 -13.94 -7.83 6.09
N LEU A 147 -14.12 -8.70 5.10
CA LEU A 147 -15.39 -8.90 4.40
C LEU A 147 -16.30 -9.85 5.19
N GLN A 148 -15.70 -10.88 5.79
CA GLN A 148 -16.38 -11.85 6.64
C GLN A 148 -15.47 -12.22 7.81
N PRO A 149 -15.89 -12.05 9.07
CA PRO A 149 -15.10 -12.48 10.22
C PRO A 149 -15.07 -14.02 10.32
N PRO A 150 -13.95 -14.62 10.76
CA PRO A 150 -13.92 -16.05 11.04
C PRO A 150 -14.82 -16.39 12.23
N THR A 151 -15.43 -17.56 12.18
CA THR A 151 -16.18 -18.16 13.30
C THR A 151 -15.34 -19.28 13.90
N PRO A 152 -15.02 -19.26 15.21
CA PRO A 152 -14.18 -20.27 15.81
C PRO A 152 -14.85 -21.64 15.82
N GLU A 153 -14.05 -22.69 15.71
CA GLU A 153 -14.50 -24.05 16.01
C GLU A 153 -14.48 -24.26 17.52
N ILE A 154 -15.57 -24.79 18.07
CA ILE A 154 -15.68 -25.05 19.51
C ILE A 154 -15.95 -26.53 19.71
N VAL A 155 -15.00 -27.19 20.38
CA VAL A 155 -15.12 -28.59 20.81
C VAL A 155 -15.25 -28.65 22.32
N MET A 156 -16.30 -29.31 22.80
CA MET A 156 -16.49 -29.58 24.21
C MET A 156 -15.75 -30.86 24.59
N LEU A 157 -14.95 -30.80 25.65
CA LEU A 157 -14.20 -31.92 26.21
C LEU A 157 -14.82 -32.34 27.54
N GLY A 158 -15.11 -33.63 27.67
CA GLY A 158 -15.58 -34.20 28.92
C GLY A 158 -14.50 -34.25 29.98
N VAL A 159 -14.83 -33.78 31.17
CA VAL A 159 -13.98 -33.83 32.37
C VAL A 159 -14.71 -34.45 33.56
N GLN A 160 -15.91 -35.00 33.35
CA GLN A 160 -16.62 -35.69 34.40
C GLN A 160 -15.82 -36.93 34.81
N ALA A 161 -15.32 -36.89 36.04
CA ALA A 161 -14.62 -38.03 36.62
C ALA A 161 -15.62 -39.19 36.78
N PRO A 162 -15.22 -40.43 36.48
CA PRO A 162 -16.01 -41.60 36.84
C PRO A 162 -16.14 -41.62 38.37
N PHE A 163 -17.36 -41.50 38.88
CA PHE A 163 -17.64 -41.81 40.28
C PHE A 163 -17.97 -43.30 40.35
N ALA A 164 -17.07 -44.08 40.95
CA ALA A 164 -17.42 -45.41 41.41
C ALA A 164 -18.00 -45.24 42.82
N PRO A 165 -19.28 -45.59 43.08
CA PRO A 165 -19.78 -45.62 44.44
C PRO A 165 -18.92 -46.61 45.24
N LEU A 166 -18.29 -46.12 46.31
CA LEU A 166 -17.54 -46.97 47.22
C LEU A 166 -18.56 -47.62 48.17
N PRO A 167 -18.81 -48.94 48.09
CA PRO A 167 -19.75 -49.58 49.00
C PRO A 167 -19.21 -49.49 50.42
N ILE A 168 -20.03 -49.00 51.34
CA ILE A 168 -19.72 -49.05 52.77
C ILE A 168 -20.37 -50.32 53.33
N PRO A 169 -19.61 -51.39 53.63
CA PRO A 169 -20.19 -52.60 54.16
C PRO A 169 -20.66 -52.40 55.60
N GLY A 170 -21.76 -53.04 55.97
CA GLY A 170 -22.25 -53.09 57.35
C GLY A 170 -23.58 -52.35 57.54
N LYS A 171 -23.76 -51.72 58.71
CA LYS A 171 -25.00 -51.05 59.09
C LYS A 171 -24.81 -49.54 59.07
N LEU A 172 -25.67 -48.84 58.35
CA LEU A 172 -25.77 -47.38 58.40
C LEU A 172 -27.04 -46.98 59.14
N VAL A 173 -26.90 -46.04 60.07
CA VAL A 173 -28.03 -45.47 60.80
C VAL A 173 -28.11 -43.99 60.45
N TYR A 174 -29.18 -43.60 59.77
CA TYR A 174 -29.47 -42.20 59.46
C TYR A 174 -30.47 -41.65 60.47
N LEU A 175 -30.03 -40.65 61.25
CA LEU A 175 -30.83 -40.01 62.30
C LEU A 175 -31.39 -38.68 61.79
N ALA A 176 -32.71 -38.59 61.62
CA ALA A 176 -33.37 -37.35 61.19
C ALA A 176 -34.77 -37.21 61.78
N GLY A 177 -35.11 -36.00 62.26
CA GLY A 177 -36.44 -35.67 62.76
C GLY A 177 -36.92 -36.54 63.94
N GLY A 178 -36.00 -37.02 64.79
CA GLY A 178 -36.31 -37.92 65.91
C GLY A 178 -36.50 -39.39 65.51
N ASN A 179 -36.33 -39.73 64.23
CA ASN A 179 -36.40 -41.10 63.71
C ASN A 179 -34.99 -41.63 63.39
N ALA A 180 -34.85 -42.96 63.46
CA ALA A 180 -33.65 -43.67 63.04
C ALA A 180 -33.99 -44.62 61.89
N TRP A 181 -33.34 -44.43 60.75
CA TRP A 181 -33.46 -45.28 59.57
C TRP A 181 -32.24 -46.19 59.49
N LEU A 182 -32.45 -47.49 59.64
CA LEU A 182 -31.40 -48.50 59.54
C LEU A 182 -31.36 -49.05 58.12
N MET A 183 -30.18 -48.99 57.49
CA MET A 183 -29.85 -49.67 56.25
C MET A 183 -28.85 -50.79 56.57
N GLU A 184 -29.17 -52.02 56.18
CA GLU A 184 -28.33 -53.21 56.36
C GLU A 184 -27.82 -53.70 55.00
N ASP A 185 -26.78 -54.52 55.01
CA ASP A 185 -26.11 -55.14 53.85
C ASP A 185 -25.17 -54.23 53.03
N SER A 186 -25.65 -53.23 52.29
CA SER A 186 -24.80 -52.35 51.47
C SER A 186 -25.48 -51.03 51.05
N THR A 187 -24.68 -50.03 50.70
CA THR A 187 -25.14 -48.74 50.12
C THR A 187 -25.30 -48.77 48.59
N ALA A 188 -24.96 -49.88 47.93
CA ALA A 188 -25.02 -50.05 46.48
C ALA A 188 -26.38 -50.60 46.02
#